data_AF-A0A954R902-F1
#
_entry.id   AF-A0A954R902-F1
#
_cell.length_a   1.000
_cell.length_b   1.000
_cell.length_c   1.000
_cell.angle_alpha   90.00
_cell.angle_beta   90.00
_cell.angle_gamma   90.00
#
_symmetry.space_group_name_H-M   'P 1'
#
loop_
_entity.id
_entity.type
_entity.pdbx_description
1 polymer ?
#
loop_
_entity_poly.entity_id
_entity_poly.type
_entity_poly.pdbx_seq_one_letter_code
_entity_poly.pdbx_strand_id
1 'polypeptide(L)'
;MMRNHRTTISLVISTLLLLAANARCADWSLIDVPGLQPAARQSTRWLRAYVRVPHAWAQPNGLLADSVTLIVDRAVDACRVQINGTVIGDCGSFPPQYLSAREETNRLKVPPGLLRPGQYNCVVFEMYAHDDRWGFPVRAPVLAGYHEELMLAGQWQLTSTKPTDAEVSPTTDRPQQSVFDQVQLATSPLKRPATLTPGRHLAPNESLASISAPADLRVELVLSEPEIAQPLA
;
A
#
# COMPACT_ATOMS: atom_id res chain seq x y z
N MET A 1 -82.89 9.71 -21.36
CA MET A 1 -81.97 10.19 -22.41
C MET A 1 -80.77 10.84 -21.71
N MET A 2 -79.78 10.03 -21.34
CA MET A 2 -78.36 10.13 -21.73
C MET A 2 -77.64 11.44 -21.31
N ARG A 3 -76.66 11.36 -20.40
CA ARG A 3 -75.24 11.20 -20.80
C ARG A 3 -74.32 10.95 -19.59
N ASN A 4 -73.55 9.88 -19.70
CA ASN A 4 -72.52 9.42 -18.78
C ASN A 4 -71.17 10.12 -19.00
N HIS A 5 -70.35 10.03 -17.94
CA HIS A 5 -68.88 10.00 -17.87
C HIS A 5 -68.06 11.18 -18.43
N ARG A 6 -67.37 11.87 -17.53
CA ARG A 6 -66.09 12.51 -17.81
C ARG A 6 -65.04 11.98 -16.84
N THR A 7 -64.32 10.97 -17.31
CA THR A 7 -63.13 10.38 -16.69
C THR A 7 -61.99 11.37 -16.85
N THR A 8 -61.47 11.90 -15.74
CA THR A 8 -60.24 12.68 -15.67
C THR A 8 -59.04 11.74 -15.79
N ILE A 9 -58.41 11.70 -16.96
CA ILE A 9 -57.10 11.06 -17.15
C ILE A 9 -56.04 12.07 -16.68
N SER A 10 -55.59 11.91 -15.44
CA SER A 10 -54.41 12.61 -14.92
C SER A 10 -53.18 11.83 -15.40
N LEU A 11 -52.56 12.28 -16.49
CA LEU A 11 -51.30 11.74 -16.99
C LEU A 11 -50.15 12.30 -16.13
N VAL A 12 -49.86 11.65 -15.01
CA VAL A 12 -48.66 11.91 -14.21
C VAL A 12 -47.49 11.26 -14.95
N ILE A 13 -46.80 12.05 -15.77
CA ILE A 13 -45.51 11.69 -16.35
C ILE A 13 -44.50 11.64 -15.20
N SER A 14 -44.29 10.44 -14.67
CA SER A 14 -43.27 10.16 -13.67
C SER A 14 -41.91 10.16 -14.35
N THR A 15 -41.25 11.32 -14.33
CA THR A 15 -39.87 11.49 -14.78
C THR A 15 -38.95 10.77 -13.79
N LEU A 16 -38.73 9.48 -14.01
CA LEU A 16 -37.71 8.70 -13.32
C LEU A 16 -36.34 9.21 -13.79
N LEU A 17 -35.79 10.20 -13.10
CA LEU A 17 -34.41 10.67 -13.28
C LEU A 17 -33.49 9.51 -12.87
N LEU A 18 -33.07 8.69 -13.84
CA LEU A 18 -31.88 7.85 -13.67
C LEU A 18 -30.69 8.79 -13.51
N LEU A 19 -30.27 9.05 -12.26
CA LEU A 19 -28.92 9.52 -12.00
C LEU A 19 -27.96 8.38 -12.33
N ALA A 20 -27.55 8.31 -13.60
CA ALA A 20 -26.32 7.61 -13.95
C ALA A 20 -25.18 8.39 -13.29
N ALA A 21 -24.71 7.91 -12.15
CA ALA A 21 -23.43 8.32 -11.60
C ALA A 21 -22.37 7.94 -12.64
N ASN A 22 -21.97 8.89 -13.48
CA ASN A 22 -20.81 8.73 -14.34
C ASN A 22 -19.59 8.65 -13.43
N ALA A 23 -19.25 7.43 -13.00
CA ALA A 23 -17.93 7.14 -12.48
C ALA A 23 -16.96 7.43 -13.62
N ARG A 24 -16.36 8.63 -13.61
CA ARG A 24 -15.27 8.95 -14.52
C ARG A 24 -14.12 8.02 -14.16
N CYS A 25 -13.81 7.09 -15.06
CA CYS A 25 -12.57 6.32 -15.03
C CYS A 25 -11.40 7.31 -14.97
N ALA A 26 -10.37 6.99 -14.18
CA ALA A 26 -9.21 7.87 -14.10
C ALA A 26 -8.47 7.88 -15.44
N ASP A 27 -8.02 9.05 -15.87
CA ASP A 27 -7.17 9.16 -17.06
C ASP A 27 -5.72 8.86 -16.65
N TRP A 28 -5.12 7.86 -17.27
CA TRP A 28 -3.82 7.30 -16.90
C TRP A 28 -2.77 7.66 -17.95
N SER A 29 -1.74 8.38 -17.53
CA SER A 29 -0.54 8.69 -18.31
C SER A 29 0.63 7.80 -17.89
N LEU A 30 1.70 7.72 -18.67
CA LEU A 30 2.90 6.96 -18.28
C LEU A 30 4.00 7.87 -17.77
N ILE A 31 4.69 7.42 -16.72
CA ILE A 31 5.92 8.02 -16.22
C ILE A 31 6.98 6.95 -15.91
N ASP A 32 8.25 7.35 -15.85
CA ASP A 32 9.34 6.49 -15.41
C ASP A 32 9.60 6.59 -13.90
N VAL A 33 9.89 5.45 -13.28
CA VAL A 33 10.27 5.30 -11.86
C VAL A 33 11.55 4.45 -11.78
N PRO A 34 12.58 4.82 -10.99
CA PRO A 34 12.63 5.99 -10.12
C PRO A 34 12.76 7.30 -10.90
N GLY A 35 12.45 8.40 -10.23
CA GLY A 35 12.45 9.73 -10.81
C GLY A 35 11.68 10.72 -9.96
N LEU A 36 12.01 12.00 -10.15
CA LEU A 36 11.24 13.11 -9.62
C LEU A 36 10.36 13.69 -10.71
N GLN A 37 9.14 14.03 -10.32
CA GLN A 37 8.15 14.65 -11.19
C GLN A 37 7.73 16.01 -10.60
N PRO A 38 7.42 17.01 -11.43
CA PRO A 38 6.87 18.26 -10.94
C PRO A 38 5.47 18.04 -10.33
N ALA A 39 5.16 18.82 -9.30
CA ALA A 39 3.87 18.84 -8.62
C ALA A 39 3.39 20.27 -8.40
N ALA A 40 2.06 20.42 -8.31
CA ALA A 40 1.49 21.57 -7.65
C ALA A 40 1.68 21.41 -6.14
N ARG A 41 1.91 22.53 -5.45
CA ARG A 41 2.01 22.56 -3.99
C ARG A 41 0.75 21.98 -3.36
N GLN A 42 0.91 21.15 -2.33
CA GLN A 42 -0.18 20.48 -1.60
C GLN A 42 -1.13 19.69 -2.52
N SER A 43 -0.58 18.89 -3.43
CA SER A 43 -1.37 18.08 -4.37
C SER A 43 -1.20 16.58 -4.16
N THR A 44 -2.22 15.82 -4.56
CA THR A 44 -2.22 14.36 -4.52
C THR A 44 -2.24 13.78 -5.93
N ARG A 45 -1.53 12.66 -6.12
CA ARG A 45 -1.45 11.90 -7.36
C ARG A 45 -1.51 10.40 -7.04
N TRP A 46 -1.95 9.61 -8.00
CA TRP A 46 -1.95 8.15 -7.88
C TRP A 46 -1.04 7.55 -8.94
N LEU A 47 -0.12 6.69 -8.48
CA LEU A 47 0.65 5.80 -9.32
C LEU A 47 0.08 4.40 -9.26
N ARG A 48 0.03 3.70 -10.38
CA ARG A 48 -0.36 2.30 -10.46
C ARG A 48 0.63 1.49 -11.28
N ALA A 49 0.91 0.30 -10.80
CA ALA A 49 1.55 -0.76 -11.55
C ALA A 49 0.94 -2.12 -11.19
N TYR A 50 1.24 -3.12 -12.00
CA TYR A 50 0.78 -4.47 -11.81
C TYR A 50 1.96 -5.41 -11.62
N VAL A 51 1.88 -6.27 -10.62
CA VAL A 51 2.94 -7.21 -10.27
C VAL A 51 2.44 -8.64 -10.37
N ARG A 52 3.23 -9.52 -11.01
CA ARG A 52 3.01 -10.96 -10.94
C ARG A 52 4.08 -11.56 -10.06
N VAL A 53 3.66 -12.11 -8.94
CA VAL A 53 4.57 -12.65 -7.92
C VAL A 53 4.73 -14.16 -8.07
N PRO A 54 5.85 -14.74 -7.60
CA PRO A 54 5.97 -16.18 -7.43
C PRO A 54 4.80 -16.77 -6.66
N HIS A 55 4.33 -17.95 -7.08
CA HIS A 55 3.16 -18.60 -6.47
C HIS A 55 3.28 -18.71 -4.94
N ALA A 56 4.48 -19.04 -4.44
CA ALA A 56 4.76 -19.20 -3.02
C ALA A 56 4.55 -17.94 -2.18
N TRP A 57 4.64 -16.74 -2.76
CA TRP A 57 4.42 -15.47 -2.07
C TRP A 57 2.95 -15.15 -1.86
N ALA A 58 2.07 -15.75 -2.66
CA ALA A 58 0.64 -15.50 -2.66
C ALA A 58 -0.17 -16.64 -2.02
N GLN A 59 0.49 -17.73 -1.59
CA GLN A 59 -0.20 -18.84 -0.92
C GLN A 59 -0.76 -18.39 0.43
N PRO A 60 -2.08 -18.59 0.68
CA PRO A 60 -2.65 -18.38 1.99
C PRO A 60 -1.94 -19.26 3.03
N ASN A 61 -1.58 -18.68 4.17
CA ASN A 61 -0.89 -19.37 5.28
C ASN A 61 0.48 -19.99 4.90
N GLY A 62 1.10 -19.53 3.81
CA GLY A 62 2.43 -19.96 3.42
C GLY A 62 3.52 -19.15 4.14
N LEU A 63 4.54 -19.83 4.68
CA LEU A 63 5.68 -19.18 5.35
C LEU A 63 6.36 -18.11 4.48
N LEU A 64 6.40 -18.32 3.16
CA LEU A 64 6.98 -17.34 2.24
C LEU A 64 6.07 -16.14 2.00
N ALA A 65 4.74 -16.30 2.05
CA ALA A 65 3.81 -15.17 2.04
C ALA A 65 4.00 -14.29 3.28
N ASP A 66 4.25 -14.91 4.44
CA ASP A 66 4.58 -14.24 5.69
C ASP A 66 5.94 -13.53 5.66
N SER A 67 6.75 -13.67 4.61
CA SER A 67 8.02 -12.94 4.45
C SER A 67 7.88 -11.68 3.58
N VAL A 68 6.79 -11.54 2.82
CA VAL A 68 6.67 -10.49 1.80
C VAL A 68 6.57 -9.10 2.42
N THR A 69 7.40 -8.19 1.92
CA THR A 69 7.50 -6.79 2.37
C THR A 69 7.63 -5.89 1.15
N LEU A 70 6.88 -4.79 1.11
CA LEU A 70 7.13 -3.70 0.16
C LEU A 70 8.08 -2.69 0.80
N ILE A 71 9.21 -2.45 0.14
CA ILE A 71 10.25 -1.54 0.57
C ILE A 71 10.15 -0.27 -0.28
N VAL A 72 10.05 0.87 0.39
CA VAL A 72 9.95 2.20 -0.22
C VAL A 72 11.08 3.05 0.33
N ASP A 73 11.99 3.47 -0.53
CA ASP A 73 13.19 4.19 -0.13
C ASP A 73 13.06 5.69 -0.42
N ARG A 74 13.02 6.49 0.65
CA ARG A 74 13.09 7.96 0.59
C ARG A 74 12.07 8.59 -0.37
N ALA A 75 10.82 8.09 -0.37
CA ALA A 75 9.75 8.69 -1.13
C ALA A 75 9.64 10.18 -0.80
N VAL A 76 9.44 11.03 -1.82
CA VAL A 76 9.27 12.46 -1.58
C VAL A 76 7.97 12.70 -0.83
N ASP A 77 8.09 13.44 0.27
CA ASP A 77 6.98 13.88 1.10
C ASP A 77 6.21 12.70 1.69
N ALA A 78 4.91 12.54 1.47
CA ALA A 78 4.16 11.42 2.06
C ALA A 78 3.55 10.54 0.98
N CYS A 79 3.44 9.24 1.25
CA CYS A 79 2.69 8.35 0.37
C CYS A 79 1.92 7.28 1.13
N ARG A 80 0.76 6.90 0.60
CA ARG A 80 -0.03 5.76 1.06
C ARG A 80 0.05 4.65 0.03
N VAL A 81 0.25 3.43 0.51
CA VAL A 81 0.41 2.26 -0.35
C VAL A 81 -0.81 1.36 -0.24
N GLN A 82 -1.31 0.93 -1.40
CA GLN A 82 -2.39 -0.02 -1.52
C GLN A 82 -1.97 -1.19 -2.42
N ILE A 83 -2.45 -2.39 -2.07
CA ILE A 83 -2.37 -3.57 -2.93
C ILE A 83 -3.79 -4.08 -3.12
N ASN A 84 -4.21 -4.25 -4.38
CA ASN A 84 -5.54 -4.76 -4.73
C ASN A 84 -6.68 -3.98 -4.05
N GLY A 85 -6.54 -2.66 -3.94
CA GLY A 85 -7.48 -1.76 -3.26
C GLY A 85 -7.39 -1.72 -1.73
N THR A 86 -6.58 -2.57 -1.10
CA THR A 86 -6.39 -2.58 0.37
C THR A 86 -5.16 -1.78 0.75
N VAL A 87 -5.31 -0.80 1.64
CA VAL A 87 -4.19 -0.05 2.22
C VAL A 87 -3.33 -0.98 3.07
N ILE A 88 -2.02 -0.99 2.81
CA ILE A 88 -1.04 -1.78 3.60
C ILE A 88 -0.16 -0.92 4.51
N GLY A 89 -0.15 0.40 4.30
CA GLY A 89 0.56 1.35 5.16
C GLY A 89 0.85 2.67 4.49
N ASP A 90 1.38 3.60 5.29
CA ASP A 90 1.79 4.94 4.89
C ASP A 90 3.32 5.08 5.07
N CYS A 91 3.95 5.91 4.24
CA CYS A 91 5.31 6.40 4.42
C CYS A 91 5.19 7.89 4.76
N GLY A 92 5.71 8.31 5.91
CA GLY A 92 5.41 9.63 6.47
C GLY A 92 3.94 9.75 6.89
N SER A 93 3.40 10.96 6.88
CA SER A 93 1.99 11.20 7.21
C SER A 93 1.40 12.35 6.41
N PHE A 94 0.10 12.25 6.12
CA PHE A 94 -0.66 13.25 5.38
C PHE A 94 -1.09 14.41 6.31
N PRO A 95 -1.45 15.58 5.76
CA PRO A 95 -2.06 16.66 6.55
C PRO A 95 -3.28 16.18 7.36
N PRO A 96 -3.56 16.79 8.53
CA PRO A 96 -2.90 17.98 9.08
C PRO A 96 -1.58 17.70 9.82
N GLN A 97 -1.32 16.47 10.26
CA GLN A 97 -0.05 16.11 10.91
C GLN A 97 0.98 15.66 9.87
N TYR A 98 1.31 16.52 8.92
CA TYR A 98 2.22 16.17 7.82
C TYR A 98 3.64 15.86 8.32
N LEU A 99 4.19 14.72 7.89
CA LEU A 99 5.59 14.33 8.06
C LEU A 99 6.12 13.76 6.75
N SER A 100 7.31 14.19 6.37
CA SER A 100 7.99 13.73 5.15
C SER A 100 8.72 12.41 5.38
N ALA A 101 8.55 11.45 4.48
CA ALA A 101 9.26 10.18 4.41
C ALA A 101 10.62 10.27 3.69
N ARG A 102 11.06 11.48 3.31
CA ARG A 102 12.22 11.70 2.43
C ARG A 102 13.54 11.17 2.99
N GLU A 103 13.65 11.00 4.30
CA GLU A 103 14.86 10.48 4.96
C GLU A 103 14.71 9.02 5.45
N GLU A 104 13.60 8.36 5.08
CA GLU A 104 13.24 7.05 5.63
C GLU A 104 13.23 5.95 4.57
N THR A 105 13.72 4.77 4.95
CA THR A 105 13.43 3.52 4.22
C THR A 105 12.28 2.80 4.91
N ASN A 106 11.10 2.90 4.31
CA ASN A 106 9.87 2.32 4.82
C ASN A 106 9.75 0.85 4.39
N ARG A 107 9.41 -0.02 5.34
CA ARG A 107 9.19 -1.46 5.12
C ARG A 107 7.77 -1.80 5.52
N LEU A 108 6.91 -1.93 4.51
CA LEU A 108 5.49 -2.19 4.70
C LEU A 108 5.23 -3.67 4.56
N LYS A 109 4.72 -4.28 5.63
CA LYS A 109 4.35 -5.68 5.61
C LYS A 109 3.18 -5.89 4.63
N VAL A 110 3.30 -6.85 3.72
CA VAL A 110 2.16 -7.27 2.89
C VAL A 110 1.39 -8.34 3.66
N PRO A 111 0.11 -8.11 4.00
CA PRO A 111 -0.70 -9.13 4.67
C PRO A 111 -0.85 -10.38 3.81
N PRO A 112 -0.73 -11.59 4.39
CA PRO A 112 -0.99 -12.83 3.68
C PRO A 112 -2.40 -12.87 3.06
N GLY A 113 -2.52 -13.46 1.88
CA GLY A 113 -3.78 -13.55 1.15
C GLY A 113 -4.19 -12.28 0.40
N LEU A 114 -3.48 -11.16 0.58
CA LEU A 114 -3.71 -9.94 -0.19
C LEU A 114 -3.24 -10.08 -1.63
N LEU A 115 -2.09 -10.72 -1.84
CA LEU A 115 -1.61 -11.11 -3.18
C LEU A 115 -2.42 -12.31 -3.68
N ARG A 116 -2.93 -12.21 -4.91
CA ARG A 116 -3.71 -13.24 -5.60
C ARG A 116 -2.78 -14.13 -6.43
N PRO A 117 -2.74 -15.45 -6.18
CA PRO A 117 -1.91 -16.37 -6.95
C PRO A 117 -2.25 -16.36 -8.43
N GLY A 118 -1.23 -16.33 -9.29
CA GLY A 118 -1.39 -16.44 -10.75
C GLY A 118 -1.93 -15.18 -11.44
N GLN A 119 -2.48 -14.23 -10.70
CA GLN A 119 -3.01 -12.96 -11.19
C GLN A 119 -1.95 -11.84 -11.17
N TYR A 120 -2.22 -10.79 -11.91
CA TYR A 120 -1.51 -9.52 -11.84
C TYR A 120 -2.13 -8.67 -10.73
N ASN A 121 -1.38 -8.50 -9.66
CA ASN A 121 -1.77 -7.76 -8.47
C ASN A 121 -1.54 -6.27 -8.70
N CYS A 122 -2.53 -5.45 -8.40
CA CYS A 122 -2.42 -4.01 -8.56
C CYS A 122 -1.72 -3.40 -7.33
N VAL A 123 -0.64 -2.66 -7.55
CA VAL A 123 0.07 -1.88 -6.53
C VAL A 123 -0.16 -0.41 -6.84
N VAL A 124 -0.66 0.34 -5.85
CA VAL A 124 -0.98 1.75 -5.98
C VAL A 124 -0.24 2.56 -4.93
N PHE A 125 0.37 3.65 -5.35
CA PHE A 125 0.87 4.68 -4.46
C PHE A 125 0.02 5.94 -4.61
N GLU A 126 -0.63 6.34 -3.54
CA GLU A 126 -1.18 7.69 -3.40
C GLU A 126 -0.07 8.60 -2.87
N MET A 127 0.45 9.47 -3.74
CA MET A 127 1.57 10.36 -3.46
C MET A 127 1.04 11.74 -3.10
N TYR A 128 1.46 12.28 -1.97
CA TYR A 128 1.18 13.65 -1.57
C TYR A 128 2.45 14.50 -1.71
N ALA A 129 2.36 15.54 -2.54
CA ALA A 129 3.39 16.56 -2.67
C ALA A 129 3.06 17.73 -1.75
N HIS A 130 3.88 17.96 -0.73
CA HIS A 130 3.78 19.18 0.08
C HIS A 130 4.29 20.38 -0.72
N ASP A 131 5.42 20.22 -1.41
CA ASP A 131 6.07 21.24 -2.23
C ASP A 131 5.86 21.02 -3.75
N ASP A 132 6.87 21.31 -4.56
CA ASP A 132 6.82 21.40 -6.02
C ASP A 132 7.21 20.11 -6.75
N ARG A 133 7.54 19.05 -6.00
CA ARG A 133 8.03 17.78 -6.55
C ARG A 133 7.49 16.60 -5.77
N TRP A 134 7.44 15.46 -6.43
CA TRP A 134 7.08 14.17 -5.86
C TRP A 134 7.78 13.03 -6.60
N GLY A 135 7.67 11.81 -6.08
CA GLY A 135 8.21 10.60 -6.70
C GLY A 135 9.24 9.89 -5.84
N PHE A 136 10.11 9.13 -6.49
CA PHE A 136 11.11 8.27 -5.86
C PHE A 136 12.51 8.71 -6.31
N PRO A 137 13.24 9.51 -5.50
CA PRO A 137 14.45 10.20 -5.95
C PRO A 137 15.67 9.27 -6.08
N VAL A 138 15.72 8.19 -5.30
CA VAL A 138 16.92 7.35 -5.18
C VAL A 138 16.69 6.00 -5.85
N ARG A 139 15.57 5.34 -5.57
CA ARG A 139 15.31 3.95 -5.98
C ARG A 139 13.83 3.72 -6.16
N ALA A 140 13.48 2.87 -7.14
CA ALA A 140 12.11 2.39 -7.27
C ALA A 140 11.70 1.56 -6.04
N PRO A 141 10.40 1.47 -5.74
CA PRO A 141 9.89 0.52 -4.75
C PRO A 141 10.29 -0.92 -5.10
N VAL A 142 10.44 -1.74 -4.07
CA VAL A 142 10.80 -3.16 -4.22
C VAL A 142 9.84 -4.02 -3.43
N LEU A 143 9.25 -5.03 -4.09
CA LEU A 143 8.50 -6.07 -3.41
C LEU A 143 9.45 -7.24 -3.12
N ALA A 144 9.85 -7.41 -1.87
CA ALA A 144 10.83 -8.41 -1.47
C ALA A 144 10.15 -9.57 -0.72
N GLY A 145 10.47 -10.79 -1.13
CA GLY A 145 10.27 -12.00 -0.32
C GLY A 145 11.55 -12.37 0.41
N TYR A 146 11.63 -13.62 0.86
CA TYR A 146 12.79 -14.12 1.60
C TYR A 146 14.07 -14.24 0.74
N HIS A 147 14.00 -14.94 -0.40
CA HIS A 147 15.15 -15.19 -1.28
C HIS A 147 15.19 -14.31 -2.52
N GLU A 148 14.03 -13.78 -2.93
CA GLU A 148 13.84 -13.10 -4.20
C GLU A 148 13.18 -11.74 -3.99
N GLU A 149 13.33 -10.84 -4.94
CA GLU A 149 12.70 -9.52 -4.96
C GLU A 149 12.24 -9.15 -6.38
N LEU A 150 11.20 -8.34 -6.46
CA LEU A 150 10.71 -7.67 -7.65
C LEU A 150 11.07 -6.20 -7.56
N MET A 151 11.99 -5.76 -8.42
CA MET A 151 12.30 -4.35 -8.61
C MET A 151 11.19 -3.71 -9.43
N LEU A 152 10.51 -2.70 -8.89
CA LEU A 152 9.40 -2.03 -9.58
C LEU A 152 9.88 -0.79 -10.36
N ALA A 153 11.06 -0.90 -10.98
CA ALA A 153 11.67 0.16 -11.78
C ALA A 153 11.27 0.03 -13.25
N GLY A 154 10.80 1.13 -13.84
CA GLY A 154 10.31 1.19 -15.21
C GLY A 154 9.09 2.10 -15.30
N GLN A 155 8.21 1.78 -16.25
CA GLN A 155 7.01 2.59 -16.51
C GLN A 155 5.92 2.33 -15.48
N TRP A 156 5.31 3.41 -15.00
CA TRP A 156 4.17 3.42 -14.09
C TRP A 156 3.04 4.25 -14.70
N GLN A 157 1.81 3.88 -14.37
CA GLN A 157 0.63 4.67 -14.74
C GLN A 157 0.41 5.76 -13.70
N LEU A 158 0.18 7.00 -14.13
CA LEU A 158 -0.04 8.18 -13.30
C LEU A 158 -1.41 8.78 -13.60
N THR A 159 -2.15 9.12 -12.55
CA THR A 159 -3.36 9.94 -12.64
C THR A 159 -3.43 11.00 -11.54
N SER A 160 -4.17 12.06 -11.82
CA SER A 160 -4.54 13.10 -10.84
C SER A 160 -5.96 12.92 -10.30
N THR A 161 -6.69 11.91 -10.79
CA THR A 161 -8.05 11.59 -10.35
C THR A 161 -8.00 10.34 -9.48
N LYS A 162 -8.65 10.38 -8.32
CA LYS A 162 -8.71 9.20 -7.44
C LYS A 162 -9.28 8.01 -8.23
N PRO A 163 -8.54 6.90 -8.34
CA PRO A 163 -9.02 5.74 -9.08
C PRO A 163 -10.16 5.04 -8.34
N THR A 164 -11.02 4.37 -9.09
CA THR A 164 -12.10 3.56 -8.55
C THR A 164 -11.59 2.19 -8.05
N ASP A 165 -12.37 1.52 -7.19
CA ASP A 165 -12.02 0.19 -6.66
C ASP A 165 -11.79 -0.85 -7.78
N ALA A 166 -12.54 -0.74 -8.87
CA ALA A 166 -12.38 -1.60 -10.04
C ALA A 166 -11.03 -1.38 -10.74
N GLU A 167 -10.55 -0.13 -10.82
CA GLU A 167 -9.27 0.21 -11.45
C GLU A 167 -8.06 -0.21 -10.61
N VAL A 168 -8.26 -0.43 -9.30
CA VAL A 168 -7.19 -0.85 -8.38
C VAL A 168 -7.29 -2.32 -7.98
N SER A 169 -8.17 -3.08 -8.63
CA SER A 169 -8.34 -4.52 -8.42
C SER A 169 -7.30 -5.36 -9.18
N PRO A 170 -7.02 -6.60 -8.73
CA PRO A 170 -6.18 -7.53 -9.47
C PRO A 170 -6.85 -7.96 -10.78
N THR A 171 -6.05 -8.36 -11.76
CA THR A 171 -6.53 -8.83 -13.08
C THR A 171 -5.89 -10.17 -13.45
N THR A 172 -6.66 -11.01 -14.13
CA THR A 172 -6.16 -12.28 -14.70
C THR A 172 -5.38 -12.02 -15.98
N ASP A 173 -5.89 -11.14 -16.84
CA ASP A 173 -5.25 -10.80 -18.11
C ASP A 173 -4.05 -9.89 -17.87
N ARG A 174 -2.97 -10.12 -18.62
CA ARG A 174 -1.75 -9.30 -18.54
C ARG A 174 -2.09 -7.87 -18.98
N PRO A 175 -1.89 -6.86 -18.11
CA PRO A 175 -2.01 -5.47 -18.53
C PRO A 175 -1.02 -5.13 -19.64
N GLN A 176 -1.38 -4.20 -20.52
CA GLN A 176 -0.51 -3.81 -21.63
C GLN A 176 0.71 -3.01 -21.17
N GLN A 177 0.62 -2.34 -20.02
CA GLN A 177 1.62 -1.39 -19.52
C GLN A 177 1.82 -1.55 -18.02
N SER A 178 2.97 -1.07 -17.53
CA SER A 178 3.32 -1.01 -16.11
C SER A 178 3.21 -2.37 -15.41
N VAL A 179 3.76 -3.41 -16.04
CA VAL A 179 3.78 -4.78 -15.53
C VAL A 179 5.19 -5.18 -15.10
N PHE A 180 5.31 -5.69 -13.89
CA PHE A 180 6.54 -6.21 -13.32
C PHE A 180 6.38 -7.68 -12.92
N ASP A 181 7.12 -8.57 -13.58
CA ASP A 181 7.05 -10.02 -13.36
C ASP A 181 8.41 -10.72 -13.41
N GLN A 182 9.50 -9.95 -13.37
CA GLN A 182 10.87 -10.46 -13.35
C GLN A 182 11.44 -10.40 -11.94
N VAL A 183 11.56 -11.56 -11.30
CA VAL A 183 12.21 -11.70 -9.99
C VAL A 183 13.73 -11.78 -10.13
N GLN A 184 14.43 -11.26 -9.12
CA GLN A 184 15.87 -11.39 -8.94
C GLN A 184 16.18 -11.81 -7.50
N LEU A 185 17.44 -12.17 -7.21
CA LEU A 185 17.85 -12.47 -5.83
C LEU A 185 17.70 -11.25 -4.92
N ALA A 186 17.16 -11.47 -3.72
CA ALA A 186 16.91 -10.42 -2.74
C ALA A 186 18.22 -9.83 -2.22
N THR A 187 18.39 -8.52 -2.38
CA THR A 187 19.52 -7.75 -1.80
C THR A 187 19.00 -6.58 -0.96
N SER A 188 17.76 -6.15 -1.19
CA SER A 188 17.13 -5.03 -0.51
C SER A 188 16.83 -5.26 0.98
N PRO A 189 16.38 -6.46 1.41
CA PRO A 189 16.12 -6.72 2.82
C PRO A 189 17.38 -6.60 3.70
N LEU A 190 18.56 -6.83 3.12
CA LEU A 190 19.84 -6.80 3.82
C LEU A 190 20.34 -5.38 4.13
N LYS A 191 19.75 -4.34 3.52
CA LYS A 191 20.14 -2.95 3.82
C LYS A 191 19.72 -2.58 5.23
N ARG A 192 20.66 -2.07 6.02
CA ARG A 192 20.35 -1.53 7.36
C ARG A 192 19.42 -0.31 7.21
N PRO A 193 18.31 -0.20 7.98
CA PRO A 193 17.52 1.03 8.06
C PRO A 193 18.39 2.22 8.52
N ALA A 194 18.15 3.43 7.99
CA ALA A 194 18.85 4.64 8.46
C ALA A 194 18.56 4.94 9.93
N THR A 195 17.33 4.68 10.36
CA THR A 195 16.89 4.74 11.76
C THR A 195 16.47 3.35 12.20
N LEU A 196 17.11 2.82 13.23
CA LEU A 196 16.65 1.58 13.87
C LEU A 196 15.41 1.92 14.69
N THR A 197 14.27 1.30 14.38
CA THR A 197 13.11 1.34 15.27
C THR A 197 13.39 0.36 16.41
N PRO A 198 13.71 0.81 17.64
CA PRO A 198 13.87 -0.11 18.74
C PRO A 198 12.53 -0.82 18.97
N GLY A 199 12.57 -2.10 19.31
CA GLY A 199 11.39 -2.78 19.82
C GLY A 199 10.87 -2.05 21.06
N ARG A 200 9.59 -2.25 21.39
CA ARG A 200 9.02 -1.70 22.63
C ARG A 200 9.84 -2.22 23.82
N HIS A 201 10.60 -1.34 24.46
CA HIS A 201 11.32 -1.67 25.68
C HIS A 201 10.34 -1.59 26.85
N LEU A 202 9.95 -2.75 27.39
CA LEU A 202 9.17 -2.84 28.61
C LEU A 202 10.11 -3.04 29.79
N ALA A 203 9.85 -2.39 30.91
CA ALA A 203 10.56 -2.74 32.14
C ALA A 203 10.28 -4.23 32.50
N PRO A 204 11.18 -4.92 33.21
CA PRO A 204 11.03 -6.36 33.49
C PRO A 204 9.66 -6.75 34.06
N ASN A 205 9.11 -5.93 34.97
CA ASN A 205 7.79 -6.16 35.56
C ASN A 205 6.65 -5.94 34.57
N GLU A 206 6.76 -4.95 33.68
CA GLU A 206 5.76 -4.68 32.65
C GLU A 206 5.77 -5.76 31.56
N SER A 207 6.95 -6.27 31.23
CA SER A 207 7.10 -7.42 30.33
C SER A 207 6.47 -8.65 30.94
N LEU A 208 6.72 -8.95 32.22
CA LEU A 208 6.10 -10.08 32.92
C LEU A 208 4.56 -9.99 32.90
N ALA A 209 4.01 -8.79 33.13
CA ALA A 209 2.57 -8.57 33.08
C ALA A 209 1.96 -8.71 31.68
N SER A 210 2.77 -8.56 30.62
CA SER A 210 2.31 -8.72 29.23
C SER A 210 2.29 -10.18 28.75
N ILE A 211 2.89 -11.10 29.51
CA ILE A 211 2.96 -12.53 29.16
C ILE A 211 1.69 -13.22 29.64
N SER A 212 0.98 -13.88 28.72
CA SER A 212 -0.15 -14.75 29.06
C SER A 212 0.35 -16.20 29.17
N ALA A 213 0.17 -16.80 30.35
CA ALA A 213 0.52 -18.19 30.61
C ALA A 213 -0.75 -19.06 30.72
N PRO A 214 -0.73 -20.30 30.20
CA PRO A 214 -1.76 -21.31 30.48
C PRO A 214 -1.91 -21.59 31.99
N ALA A 215 -3.08 -22.09 32.40
CA ALA A 215 -3.43 -22.25 33.82
C ALA A 215 -2.53 -23.22 34.61
N ASP A 216 -1.79 -24.10 33.93
CA ASP A 216 -0.86 -25.06 34.50
C ASP A 216 0.60 -24.55 34.54
N LEU A 217 0.85 -23.33 34.06
CA LEU A 217 2.18 -22.73 33.99
C LEU A 217 2.25 -21.41 34.77
N ARG A 218 3.38 -21.21 35.45
CA ARG A 218 3.70 -19.96 36.15
C ARG A 218 4.98 -19.38 35.55
N VAL A 219 4.95 -18.09 35.23
CA VAL A 219 6.12 -17.35 34.75
C VAL A 219 6.63 -16.50 35.91
N GLU A 220 7.91 -16.66 36.25
CA GLU A 220 8.58 -15.88 37.28
C GLU A 220 9.79 -15.15 36.71
N LEU A 221 10.05 -13.96 37.23
CA LEU A 221 11.26 -13.21 36.95
C LEU A 221 12.39 -13.75 37.82
N VAL A 222 13.30 -14.52 37.25
CA VAL A 222 14.39 -15.20 38.00
C VAL A 222 15.69 -14.36 38.03
N LEU A 223 15.93 -13.53 37.01
CA LEU A 223 17.00 -12.52 36.97
C LEU A 223 16.74 -11.59 35.77
N SER A 224 16.66 -10.28 35.95
CA SER A 224 16.71 -9.34 34.82
C SER A 224 18.17 -9.05 34.48
N GLU A 225 18.52 -8.96 33.19
CA GLU A 225 19.87 -8.56 32.80
C GLU A 225 20.28 -7.25 33.50
N PRO A 226 21.54 -7.10 33.94
CA PRO A 226 22.03 -5.82 34.42
C PRO A 226 21.92 -4.79 33.28
N GLU A 227 21.81 -3.49 33.61
CA GLU A 227 21.91 -2.41 32.62
C GLU A 227 23.27 -2.49 31.92
N ILE A 228 23.35 -3.21 30.80
CA ILE A 228 24.51 -3.21 29.92
C ILE A 228 24.23 -2.16 28.84
N ALA A 229 24.72 -0.94 29.06
CA ALA A 229 24.93 -0.02 27.95
C ALA A 229 25.99 -0.63 27.03
N GLN A 230 25.64 -0.90 25.76
CA GLN A 230 26.65 -1.25 24.77
C GLN A 230 27.69 -0.12 24.72
N PRO A 231 29.00 -0.42 24.84
CA PRO A 231 30.00 0.60 24.59
C PRO A 231 29.88 1.02 23.13
N LEU A 232 29.58 2.30 22.90
CA LEU A 232 29.69 2.91 21.59
C LEU A 232 31.19 3.05 21.30
N ALA A 233 31.72 2.18 20.44
CA ALA A 233 33.02 2.32 19.81
C ALA A 233 32.84 2.84 18.38
#